data_AF-A0A432SPA9-F1
#
_entry.id   AF-A0A432SPA9-F1
#
_cell.length_a   1.000
_cell.length_b   1.000
_cell.length_c   1.000
_cell.angle_alpha   90.00
_cell.angle_beta   90.00
_cell.angle_gamma   90.00
#
_symmetry.space_group_name_H-M   'P 1'
#
loop_
_entity.id
_entity.type
_entity.pdbx_description
1 polymer ?
#
loop_
_entity_poly.entity_id
_entity_poly.type
_entity_poly.pdbx_seq_one_letter_code
_entity_poly.pdbx_strand_id
1 'polypeptide(L)'
;MIEKDKRYIYTLAFFYSIMIILVVSIPAWFYISVEKKSYRQERMQNLEHYAYSVQRSIYEFSRTKEHIFDFPRSLFYQAALYDDSGKRIFATDAGMGKSPDEVHTISKKIPLNTNRLGAGYLLVSQPFSYRDIYTKAFIAALFLGAVIFLMTLFFIKISMRPLE
;
A
#
# COMPACT_ATOMS: atom_id res chain seq x y z
N MET A 1 43.70 -17.13 29.34
CA MET A 1 43.38 -15.68 29.34
C MET A 1 42.72 -15.23 28.04
N ILE A 2 43.22 -15.65 26.87
CA ILE A 2 42.71 -15.31 25.52
C ILE A 2 41.24 -15.73 25.27
N GLU A 3 40.77 -16.82 25.86
CA GLU A 3 39.41 -17.35 25.62
C GLU A 3 38.31 -16.54 26.33
N LYS A 4 38.64 -15.92 27.47
CA LYS A 4 37.77 -15.01 28.22
C LYS A 4 37.59 -13.69 27.46
N ASP A 5 38.66 -13.25 26.80
CA ASP A 5 38.70 -12.08 25.92
C ASP A 5 37.83 -12.28 24.67
N LYS A 6 37.93 -13.44 24.00
CA LYS A 6 37.10 -13.76 22.84
C LYS A 6 35.61 -13.77 23.19
N ARG A 7 35.21 -14.43 24.29
CA ARG A 7 33.79 -14.40 24.73
C ARG A 7 33.32 -12.98 25.07
N TYR A 8 34.17 -12.17 25.69
CA TYR A 8 33.85 -10.78 26.00
C TYR A 8 33.62 -9.96 24.73
N ILE A 9 34.50 -10.09 23.73
CA ILE A 9 34.37 -9.43 22.42
C ILE A 9 33.08 -9.85 21.72
N TYR A 10 32.73 -11.14 21.71
CA TYR A 10 31.48 -11.62 21.09
C TYR A 10 30.23 -11.09 21.83
N THR A 11 30.21 -11.10 23.16
CA THR A 11 29.08 -10.56 23.95
C THR A 11 28.92 -9.06 23.71
N LEU A 12 30.02 -8.32 23.65
CA LEU A 12 30.01 -6.89 23.36
C LEU A 12 29.47 -6.62 21.94
N ALA A 13 29.98 -7.34 20.93
CA ALA A 13 29.52 -7.22 19.55
C ALA A 13 28.02 -7.58 19.40
N PHE A 14 27.54 -8.58 20.13
CA PHE A 14 26.13 -8.95 20.16
C PHE A 14 25.25 -7.82 20.75
N PHE A 15 25.64 -7.25 21.89
CA PHE A 15 24.92 -6.13 22.50
C PHE A 15 24.90 -4.89 21.59
N TYR A 16 26.03 -4.54 20.97
CA TYR A 16 26.08 -3.43 20.00
C TYR A 16 25.21 -3.69 18.78
N SER A 17 25.18 -4.93 18.27
CA SER A 17 24.32 -5.29 17.13
C SER A 17 22.84 -5.12 17.48
N ILE A 18 22.41 -5.55 18.67
CA ILE A 18 21.03 -5.35 19.15
C ILE A 18 20.71 -3.86 19.28
N MET A 19 21.61 -3.07 19.86
CA MET A 19 21.44 -1.61 19.99
C MET A 19 21.27 -0.95 18.62
N ILE A 20 22.10 -1.29 17.64
CA ILE A 20 22.00 -0.76 16.28
C ILE A 20 20.66 -1.16 15.65
N ILE A 21 20.25 -2.42 15.78
CA ILE A 21 18.96 -2.91 15.27
C ILE A 21 17.81 -2.10 15.89
N LEU A 22 17.81 -1.87 17.21
CA LEU A 22 16.77 -1.09 17.87
C LEU A 22 16.74 0.36 17.38
N VAL A 23 17.90 1.01 17.29
CA VAL A 23 18.01 2.40 16.82
C VAL A 23 17.52 2.57 15.38
N VAL A 24 17.76 1.59 14.51
CA VAL A 24 17.27 1.62 13.11
C VAL A 24 15.81 1.20 13.00
N SER A 25 15.34 0.27 13.83
CA SER A 25 13.98 -0.28 13.76
C SER A 25 12.92 0.75 14.13
N ILE A 26 13.19 1.63 15.11
CA ILE A 26 12.24 2.66 15.55
C ILE A 26 11.86 3.64 14.41
N PRO A 27 12.81 4.33 13.74
CA PRO A 27 12.49 5.22 12.64
C PRO A 27 11.94 4.47 11.42
N ALA A 28 12.41 3.24 11.16
CA ALA A 28 11.86 2.41 10.09
C ALA A 28 10.38 2.06 10.34
N TRP A 29 10.01 1.72 11.58
CA TRP A 29 8.63 1.46 11.95
C TRP A 29 7.75 2.70 11.81
N PHE A 30 8.23 3.86 12.26
CA PHE A 30 7.52 5.12 12.10
C PHE A 30 7.29 5.47 10.62
N TYR A 31 8.33 5.34 9.78
CA TYR A 31 8.25 5.52 8.33
C TYR A 31 7.18 4.61 7.70
N ILE A 32 7.22 3.30 7.98
CA ILE A 32 6.25 2.34 7.44
C ILE A 32 4.83 2.69 7.88
N SER A 33 4.64 3.09 9.14
CA SER A 33 3.32 3.45 9.67
C SER A 33 2.71 4.65 8.96
N VAL A 34 3.49 5.72 8.80
CA VAL A 34 3.06 6.94 8.09
C VAL A 34 2.77 6.64 6.62
N GLU A 35 3.67 5.92 5.96
CA GLU A 35 3.54 5.57 4.54
C GLU A 35 2.30 4.71 4.29
N LYS A 36 2.02 3.72 5.15
CA LYS A 36 0.79 2.90 5.04
C LYS A 36 -0.47 3.74 5.12
N LYS A 37 -0.53 4.70 6.06
CA LYS A 37 -1.69 5.57 6.24
C LYS A 37 -1.88 6.47 5.02
N SER A 38 -0.79 7.10 4.56
CA SER A 38 -0.77 7.97 3.38
C SER A 38 -1.22 7.22 2.13
N TYR A 39 -0.62 6.05 1.88
CA TYR A 39 -0.93 5.21 0.73
C TYR A 39 -2.39 4.75 0.72
N ARG A 40 -2.92 4.33 1.87
CA ARG A 40 -4.34 3.95 1.95
C ARG A 40 -5.27 5.12 1.65
N GLN A 41 -4.93 6.31 2.12
CA GLN A 41 -5.73 7.51 1.89
C GLN A 41 -5.71 7.91 0.41
N GLU A 42 -4.54 7.92 -0.22
CA GLU A 42 -4.39 8.19 -1.65
C GLU A 42 -5.18 7.19 -2.50
N ARG A 43 -5.09 5.89 -2.18
CA ARG A 43 -5.85 4.85 -2.88
C ARG A 43 -7.35 5.03 -2.73
N MET A 44 -7.84 5.44 -1.57
CA MET A 44 -9.26 5.72 -1.36
C MET A 44 -9.72 6.95 -2.17
N GLN A 45 -8.93 8.03 -2.19
CA GLN A 45 -9.23 9.22 -2.98
C GLN A 45 -9.28 8.92 -4.48
N ASN A 46 -8.32 8.14 -4.99
CA ASN A 46 -8.30 7.71 -6.39
C ASN A 46 -9.54 6.86 -6.76
N LEU A 47 -9.97 6.00 -5.83
CA LEU A 47 -11.16 5.19 -6.00
C LEU A 47 -12.44 6.04 -6.01
N GLU A 48 -12.51 7.08 -5.18
CA GLU A 48 -13.57 8.09 -5.21
C GLU A 48 -13.61 8.87 -6.53
N HIS A 49 -12.46 9.30 -7.03
CA HIS A 49 -12.39 10.01 -8.31
C HIS A 49 -12.87 9.14 -9.47
N TYR A 50 -12.45 7.87 -9.53
CA TYR A 50 -12.93 6.95 -10.56
C TYR A 50 -14.44 6.71 -10.42
N ALA A 51 -14.94 6.49 -9.20
CA ALA A 51 -16.36 6.28 -8.97
C ALA A 51 -17.21 7.51 -9.34
N TYR A 52 -16.73 8.72 -9.05
CA TYR A 52 -17.35 9.97 -9.49
C TYR A 52 -17.37 10.08 -11.03
N SER A 53 -16.28 9.70 -11.70
CA SER A 53 -16.24 9.67 -13.17
C SER A 53 -17.29 8.73 -13.75
N VAL A 54 -17.43 7.52 -13.19
CA VAL A 54 -18.46 6.56 -13.61
C VAL A 54 -19.86 7.09 -13.37
N GLN A 55 -20.12 7.63 -12.18
CA GLN A 55 -21.41 8.24 -11.83
C GLN A 55 -21.78 9.38 -12.79
N ARG A 56 -20.81 10.23 -13.12
CA ARG A 56 -20.99 11.31 -14.09
C ARG A 56 -21.37 10.76 -15.47
N SER A 57 -20.65 9.75 -15.98
CA SER A 57 -20.98 9.11 -17.26
C SER A 57 -22.37 8.49 -17.26
N ILE A 58 -22.81 7.86 -16.17
CA ILE A 58 -24.17 7.30 -16.03
C ILE A 58 -25.22 8.40 -16.13
N TYR A 59 -25.01 9.54 -15.47
CA TYR A 59 -25.95 10.65 -15.48
C TYR A 59 -25.96 11.40 -16.80
N GLU A 60 -24.81 11.56 -17.45
CA GLU A 60 -24.72 12.11 -18.80
C GLU A 60 -25.48 11.22 -19.78
N PHE A 61 -25.23 9.90 -19.78
CA PHE A 61 -26.00 8.93 -20.56
C PHE A 61 -27.50 9.02 -20.27
N SER A 62 -27.88 9.16 -18.99
CA SER A 62 -29.28 9.28 -18.58
C SER A 62 -29.99 10.50 -19.16
N ARG A 63 -29.24 11.54 -19.58
CA ARG A 63 -29.75 12.76 -20.22
C ARG A 63 -29.76 12.70 -21.75
N THR A 64 -29.04 11.76 -22.34
CA THR A 64 -29.03 11.56 -23.80
C THR A 64 -30.18 10.67 -24.26
N LYS A 65 -30.42 10.62 -25.58
CA LYS A 65 -31.34 9.66 -26.20
C LYS A 65 -30.65 8.37 -26.67
N GLU A 66 -29.39 8.19 -26.31
CA GLU A 66 -28.64 7.00 -26.71
C GLU A 66 -29.22 5.74 -26.06
N HIS A 67 -29.10 4.62 -26.77
CA HIS A 67 -29.59 3.31 -26.34
C HIS A 67 -28.47 2.41 -25.81
N ILE A 68 -27.22 2.72 -26.11
CA ILE A 68 -26.04 1.96 -25.71
C ILE A 68 -25.27 2.80 -24.71
N PHE A 69 -24.96 2.23 -23.54
CA PHE A 69 -24.11 2.87 -22.54
C PHE A 69 -22.70 2.29 -22.59
N ASP A 70 -21.73 3.12 -22.94
CA ASP A 70 -20.33 2.76 -22.88
C ASP A 70 -19.79 2.94 -21.45
N PHE A 71 -19.73 1.83 -20.72
CA PHE A 71 -19.25 1.84 -19.34
C PHE A 71 -17.75 2.24 -19.28
N PRO A 72 -17.35 3.25 -18.47
CA PRO A 72 -15.96 3.67 -18.36
C PRO A 72 -15.08 2.56 -17.75
N ARG A 73 -14.27 1.90 -18.59
CA ARG A 73 -13.38 0.83 -18.15
C ARG A 73 -12.09 1.38 -17.56
N SER A 74 -11.53 0.66 -16.60
CA SER A 74 -10.20 0.90 -16.06
C SER A 74 -9.42 -0.41 -16.02
N LEU A 75 -8.10 -0.31 -16.22
CA LEU A 75 -7.18 -1.43 -15.99
C LEU A 75 -6.91 -1.66 -14.50
N PHE A 76 -7.08 -0.62 -13.68
CA PHE A 76 -6.73 -0.62 -12.26
C PHE A 76 -7.93 -0.75 -11.32
N TYR A 77 -9.14 -0.42 -11.83
CA TYR A 77 -10.36 -0.39 -11.03
C TYR A 77 -11.38 -1.34 -11.64
N GLN A 78 -12.06 -2.06 -10.76
CA GLN A 78 -13.22 -2.86 -11.09
C GLN A 78 -14.47 -2.12 -10.60
N ALA A 79 -15.56 -2.25 -11.35
CA ALA A 79 -16.82 -1.61 -11.01
C ALA A 79 -17.99 -2.57 -11.26
N ALA A 80 -19.00 -2.47 -10.39
CA ALA A 80 -20.25 -3.20 -10.53
C ALA A 80 -21.43 -2.30 -10.18
N LEU A 81 -22.50 -2.44 -10.96
CA LEU A 81 -23.77 -1.78 -10.75
C LEU A 81 -24.75 -2.77 -10.16
N TYR A 82 -25.50 -2.30 -9.17
CA TYR A 82 -26.53 -3.07 -8.51
C TYR A 82 -27.81 -2.25 -8.47
N ASP A 83 -28.95 -2.93 -8.54
CA ASP A 83 -30.24 -2.30 -8.32
C ASP A 83 -30.50 -2.05 -6.82
N ASP A 84 -31.63 -1.40 -6.52
CA ASP A 84 -32.05 -1.11 -5.14
C ASP A 84 -32.32 -2.39 -4.33
N SER A 85 -32.62 -3.51 -5.00
CA SER A 85 -32.81 -4.83 -4.36
C SER A 85 -31.48 -5.55 -4.06
N GLY A 86 -30.35 -4.99 -4.51
CA GLY A 86 -29.03 -5.58 -4.37
C GLY A 86 -28.69 -6.64 -5.43
N LYS A 87 -29.49 -6.77 -6.49
CA LYS A 87 -29.19 -7.63 -7.62
C LYS A 87 -28.19 -6.93 -8.55
N ARG A 88 -27.16 -7.67 -8.96
CA ARG A 88 -26.12 -7.17 -9.87
C ARG A 88 -26.70 -6.97 -11.27
N ILE A 89 -26.64 -5.74 -11.77
CA ILE A 89 -27.03 -5.35 -13.13
C ILE A 89 -25.86 -5.54 -14.09
N PHE A 90 -24.68 -5.09 -13.66
CA PHE A 90 -23.47 -5.10 -14.48
C PHE A 90 -22.24 -5.26 -13.60
N ALA A 91 -21.18 -5.86 -14.14
CA ALA A 91 -19.85 -5.81 -13.55
C ALA A 91 -18.78 -5.86 -14.64
N THR A 92 -17.71 -5.10 -14.46
CA THR A 92 -16.53 -5.14 -15.34
C THR A 92 -15.78 -6.48 -15.22
N ASP A 93 -15.87 -7.12 -14.06
CA ASP A 93 -15.30 -8.44 -13.78
C ASP A 93 -16.39 -9.39 -13.25
N ALA A 94 -16.46 -10.60 -13.80
CA ALA A 94 -17.41 -11.63 -13.41
C ALA A 94 -17.25 -12.10 -11.95
N GLY A 95 -16.02 -11.99 -11.40
CA GLY A 95 -15.68 -12.35 -10.03
C GLY A 95 -16.09 -11.32 -8.97
N MET A 96 -16.45 -10.10 -9.38
CA MET A 96 -16.77 -9.02 -8.45
C MET A 96 -18.07 -9.33 -7.66
N GLY A 97 -17.97 -9.29 -6.32
CA GLY A 97 -19.09 -9.57 -5.40
C GLY A 97 -19.27 -11.05 -5.00
N LYS A 98 -18.34 -11.94 -5.36
CA LYS A 98 -18.27 -13.31 -4.81
C LYS A 98 -17.31 -13.32 -3.60
N SER A 99 -17.85 -13.26 -2.39
CA SER A 99 -17.15 -13.33 -1.08
C SER A 99 -16.26 -14.60 -0.93
N PRO A 100 -15.26 -14.72 -0.02
CA PRO A 100 -14.84 -13.88 1.12
C PRO A 100 -13.31 -13.55 1.18
N ASP A 101 -12.54 -13.66 0.10
CA ASP A 101 -11.09 -13.33 0.14
C ASP A 101 -10.80 -11.84 -0.13
N GLU A 102 -11.67 -10.96 0.40
CA GLU A 102 -11.59 -9.48 0.31
C GLU A 102 -10.41 -8.88 1.07
N VAL A 103 -9.49 -9.69 1.61
CA VAL A 103 -8.37 -9.26 2.46
C VAL A 103 -7.40 -8.35 1.71
N HIS A 104 -7.37 -8.43 0.37
CA HIS A 104 -6.47 -7.65 -0.49
C HIS A 104 -7.21 -6.70 -1.43
N THR A 105 -8.41 -6.26 -1.09
CA THR A 105 -9.14 -5.28 -1.89
C THR A 105 -9.63 -4.11 -1.06
N ILE A 106 -9.53 -2.90 -1.61
CA ILE A 106 -10.20 -1.73 -1.07
C ILE A 106 -11.39 -1.42 -1.96
N SER A 107 -12.57 -1.35 -1.36
CA SER A 107 -13.83 -1.13 -2.05
C SER A 107 -14.58 0.08 -1.49
N LYS A 108 -15.39 0.71 -2.35
CA LYS A 108 -16.31 1.76 -1.95
C LYS A 108 -17.64 1.57 -2.64
N LYS A 109 -18.70 1.65 -1.83
CA LYS A 109 -20.09 1.68 -2.29
C LYS A 109 -20.55 3.12 -2.37
N ILE A 110 -21.07 3.53 -3.52
CA ILE A 110 -21.61 4.87 -3.76
C ILE A 110 -23.08 4.75 -4.18
N PRO A 111 -24.01 5.39 -3.47
CA PRO A 111 -25.40 5.42 -3.89
C PRO A 111 -25.55 6.23 -5.19
N LEU A 112 -26.39 5.74 -6.09
CA LEU A 112 -26.74 6.43 -7.32
C LEU A 112 -28.16 6.97 -7.19
N ASN A 113 -28.38 8.16 -7.73
CA ASN A 113 -29.72 8.69 -7.92
C ASN A 113 -30.39 7.95 -9.09
N THR A 114 -31.71 8.09 -9.19
CA THR A 114 -32.51 7.53 -10.28
C THR A 114 -31.85 7.78 -11.64
N ASN A 115 -31.60 6.70 -12.38
CA ASN A 115 -30.91 6.72 -13.66
C ASN A 115 -31.57 5.74 -14.64
N ARG A 116 -31.30 5.93 -15.94
CA ARG A 116 -31.87 5.08 -17.01
C ARG A 116 -31.43 3.62 -16.95
N LEU A 117 -30.35 3.32 -16.22
CA LEU A 117 -29.82 1.95 -16.06
C LEU A 117 -30.52 1.17 -14.93
N GLY A 118 -31.37 1.84 -14.12
CA GLY A 118 -32.03 1.21 -12.97
C GLY A 118 -31.07 0.84 -11.83
N ALA A 119 -29.87 1.42 -11.80
CA ALA A 119 -28.87 1.13 -10.78
C ALA A 119 -29.10 1.97 -9.51
N GLY A 120 -29.20 1.32 -8.35
CA GLY A 120 -29.33 1.96 -7.04
C GLY A 120 -27.97 2.30 -6.42
N TYR A 121 -26.95 1.49 -6.68
CA TYR A 121 -25.59 1.79 -6.20
C TYR A 121 -24.49 1.26 -7.12
N LEU A 122 -23.37 1.97 -7.07
CA LEU A 122 -22.11 1.63 -7.71
C LEU A 122 -21.15 1.07 -6.65
N LEU A 123 -20.64 -0.13 -6.87
CA LEU A 123 -19.50 -0.67 -6.13
C LEU A 123 -18.26 -0.49 -6.99
N VAL A 124 -17.23 0.12 -6.44
CA VAL A 124 -15.89 0.20 -7.06
C VAL A 124 -14.90 -0.50 -6.16
N SER A 125 -14.00 -1.30 -6.73
CA SER A 125 -12.91 -1.93 -6.00
C SER A 125 -11.60 -1.86 -6.77
N GLN A 126 -10.50 -1.97 -6.03
CA GLN A 126 -9.16 -2.19 -6.59
C GLN A 126 -8.38 -3.17 -5.71
N PRO A 127 -7.45 -3.95 -6.30
CA PRO A 127 -6.49 -4.72 -5.52
C PRO A 127 -5.61 -3.80 -4.68
N PHE A 128 -5.33 -4.19 -3.46
CA PHE A 128 -4.62 -3.40 -2.47
C PHE A 128 -3.59 -4.25 -1.75
N SER A 129 -2.34 -3.81 -1.80
CA SER A 129 -1.22 -4.47 -1.12
C SER A 129 -0.19 -3.43 -0.67
N TYR A 130 0.43 -3.70 0.48
CA TYR A 130 1.53 -2.91 1.02
C TYR A 130 2.91 -3.44 0.61
N ARG A 131 2.98 -4.40 -0.32
CA ARG A 131 4.24 -5.02 -0.76
C ARG A 131 5.28 -3.99 -1.19
N ASP A 132 4.86 -2.95 -1.92
CA ASP A 132 5.75 -1.89 -2.39
C ASP A 132 6.33 -1.08 -1.24
N ILE A 133 5.52 -0.79 -0.20
CA ILE A 133 5.98 -0.07 1.00
C ILE A 133 7.04 -0.89 1.73
N TYR A 134 6.78 -2.18 1.94
CA TYR A 134 7.75 -3.06 2.60
C TYR A 134 9.05 -3.19 1.79
N THR A 135 8.95 -3.28 0.47
CA THR A 135 10.12 -3.38 -0.42
C THR A 135 10.95 -2.11 -0.35
N LYS A 136 10.34 -0.93 -0.43
CA LYS A 136 11.01 0.37 -0.28
C LYS A 136 11.68 0.51 1.09
N ALA A 137 10.96 0.16 2.16
CA ALA A 137 11.50 0.22 3.52
C ALA A 137 12.67 -0.74 3.72
N PHE A 138 12.60 -1.95 3.15
CA PHE A 138 13.69 -2.92 3.21
C PHE A 138 14.95 -2.43 2.48
N ILE A 139 14.81 -1.88 1.27
CA ILE A 139 15.93 -1.30 0.51
C ILE A 139 16.56 -0.15 1.30
N ALA A 140 15.75 0.73 1.89
CA ALA A 140 16.24 1.83 2.72
C ALA A 140 17.00 1.33 3.96
N ALA A 141 16.48 0.32 4.65
CA ALA A 141 17.14 -0.29 5.81
C ALA A 141 18.48 -0.95 5.42
N LEU A 142 18.54 -1.63 4.27
CA LEU A 142 19.76 -2.25 3.76
C LEU A 142 20.81 -1.18 3.43
N PHE A 143 20.41 -0.09 2.77
CA PHE A 143 21.30 1.03 2.45
C PHE A 143 21.85 1.68 3.72
N LEU A 144 20.97 1.97 4.70
CA LEU A 144 21.36 2.60 5.96
C LEU A 144 22.29 1.68 6.78
N GLY A 145 22.01 0.38 6.80
CA GLY A 145 22.89 -0.64 7.38
C GLY A 145 24.27 -0.68 6.72
N ALA A 146 24.33 -0.62 5.39
CA ALA A 146 25.59 -0.58 4.64
C ALA A 146 26.41 0.68 4.95
N VAL A 147 25.75 1.84 5.05
CA VAL A 147 26.41 3.11 5.43
C VAL A 147 26.98 3.03 6.85
N ILE A 148 26.20 2.54 7.83
CA ILE A 148 26.69 2.37 9.21
C ILE A 148 27.89 1.43 9.23
N PHE A 149 27.81 0.31 8.52
CA PHE A 149 28.90 -0.67 8.44
C PHE A 149 30.19 -0.07 7.87
N LEU A 150 30.10 0.65 6.74
CA LEU A 150 31.24 1.34 6.14
C LEU A 150 31.84 2.39 7.08
N MET A 151 30.98 3.15 7.79
CA MET A 151 31.43 4.11 8.79
C MET A 151 32.16 3.42 9.94
N THR A 152 31.65 2.30 10.46
CA THR A 152 32.34 1.52 11.49
C THR A 152 33.71 1.05 11.03
N LEU A 153 33.84 0.52 9.80
CA LEU A 153 35.14 0.12 9.24
C LEU A 153 36.11 1.31 9.13
N PHE A 154 35.60 2.47 8.71
CA PHE A 154 36.40 3.69 8.61
C PHE A 154 36.88 4.18 10.00
N PHE A 155 36.00 4.17 11.01
CA PHE A 155 36.35 4.52 12.39
C PHE A 155 37.40 3.58 12.98
N ILE A 156 37.27 2.26 12.76
CA ILE A 156 38.29 1.29 13.19
C ILE A 156 39.64 1.60 12.53
N LYS A 157 39.64 1.88 11.22
CA LYS A 157 40.85 2.22 10.47
C LYS A 157 41.52 3.51 10.96
N ILE A 158 40.73 4.52 11.36
CA ILE A 158 41.25 5.75 11.97
C ILE A 158 41.78 5.47 13.37
N SER A 159 41.04 4.74 14.20
CA SER A 159 41.43 4.45 15.58
C SER A 159 42.70 3.59 15.69
N MET A 160 43.03 2.81 14.65
CA MET A 160 44.28 2.05 14.57
C MET A 160 45.44 2.83 13.94
N ARG A 161 45.24 4.07 13.46
CA ARG A 161 46.39 4.92 13.12
C ARG A 161 47.11 5.28 14.42
N PRO A 162 48.44 5.08 14.50
CA PRO A 162 49.19 5.47 15.68
C PRO A 162 48.99 6.97 15.93
N LEU A 163 48.80 7.32 17.19
CA LEU A 163 48.93 8.71 17.65
C LEU A 163 50.39 9.10 17.39
N GLU A 164 50.63 9.80 16.28
CA GLU A 164 51.85 10.60 16.08
C GLU A 164 51.74 11.91 16.86
#